data_AF-A0AAD6Z5X4-F1
#
_entry.id   AF-A0AAD6Z5X4-F1
#
_cell.length_a   1.000
_cell.length_b   1.000
_cell.length_c   1.000
_cell.angle_alpha   90.00
_cell.angle_beta   90.00
_cell.angle_gamma   90.00
#
_symmetry.space_group_name_H-M   'P 1'
#
loop_
_entity.id
_entity.type
_entity.pdbx_description
1 polymer ?
#
loop_
_entity_poly.entity_id
_entity_poly.type
_entity_poly.pdbx_seq_one_letter_code
_entity_poly.pdbx_strand_id
1 'polypeptide(L)'
;MPATPALRLLWAIIMLVSSHSPAGLCPAYTIRTPPSILQWKLNPKLNVSILPVWDGKDETIIDYVINMVSLALLGPLIFVHIAQMVPTKFTGCARSWWTLLPPNSKILYSRDWSHLLDVLRWHFLTAKWLGDRLQEFEEMHFQQKGCSKEELEDFFQRRIQYHSFVLSDVEDGPQAISHILRTRPVAWYCEVSECTCPSIEVLMTYTKHNRTSLIASYLLENKVNVLLGSTPPTDATPRMCSVPRSAKAADTILDHIDDGSEDEETGLGEEEKERLEYLAIIVESKIELSRACLSEDPEKHKKVLEALSFEPVAAEGPTSRNHKPQVLLEDEAEDLSPEPMTAGSIQQKVLVVEASTVESTWREAFIVEASVTDKAVFLRHYRMSQN
;
A
#
# COMPACT_ATOMS: atom_id res chain seq x y z
N MET A 1 25.83 -0.27 14.51
CA MET A 1 24.63 -0.96 13.97
C MET A 1 24.68 -0.85 12.46
N PRO A 2 24.50 -1.94 11.69
CA PRO A 2 24.43 -1.84 10.24
C PRO A 2 23.20 -1.02 9.85
N ALA A 3 23.37 -0.10 8.92
CA ALA A 3 22.29 0.73 8.38
C ALA A 3 21.15 -0.16 7.84
N THR A 4 19.92 0.11 8.28
CA THR A 4 18.71 -0.62 7.91
C THR A 4 18.35 -0.42 6.43
N PRO A 5 17.76 -1.45 5.78
CA PRO A 5 17.39 -1.43 4.36
C PRO A 5 16.43 -0.30 3.97
N ALA A 6 15.72 0.31 4.92
CA ALA A 6 14.93 1.53 4.76
C ALA A 6 15.72 2.73 4.17
N LEU A 7 17.04 2.76 4.37
CA LEU A 7 17.90 3.75 3.74
C LEU A 7 18.03 3.49 2.23
N ARG A 8 17.92 2.26 1.73
CA ARG A 8 18.20 1.95 0.32
C ARG A 8 17.14 2.46 -0.66
N LEU A 9 15.88 2.61 -0.29
CA LEU A 9 14.85 3.15 -1.19
C LEU A 9 14.91 4.67 -1.32
N LEU A 10 15.07 5.37 -0.18
CA LEU A 10 15.34 6.82 -0.18
C LEU A 10 16.72 7.10 -0.82
N TRP A 11 17.70 6.23 -0.61
CA TRP A 11 19.04 6.32 -1.20
C TRP A 11 19.08 5.87 -2.67
N ALA A 12 18.19 5.00 -3.15
CA ALA A 12 18.05 4.65 -4.56
C ALA A 12 17.45 5.82 -5.36
N ILE A 13 16.45 6.51 -4.79
CA ILE A 13 15.92 7.75 -5.36
C ILE A 13 16.98 8.87 -5.35
N ILE A 14 17.83 8.95 -4.31
CA ILE A 14 18.95 9.91 -4.23
C ILE A 14 20.16 9.52 -5.12
N MET A 15 20.42 8.23 -5.33
CA MET A 15 21.54 7.71 -6.14
C MET A 15 21.25 7.70 -7.65
N LEU A 16 19.98 7.59 -8.06
CA LEU A 16 19.55 7.79 -9.45
C LEU A 16 19.79 9.24 -9.92
N VAL A 17 19.80 10.21 -9.00
CA VAL A 17 20.12 11.62 -9.29
C VAL A 17 21.63 11.89 -9.28
N SER A 18 22.46 11.00 -8.71
CA SER A 18 23.90 11.22 -8.51
C SER A 18 24.81 10.32 -9.37
N SER A 19 24.26 9.38 -10.14
CA SER A 19 25.05 8.46 -10.97
C SER A 19 25.32 9.01 -12.38
N HIS A 20 26.15 10.04 -12.47
CA HIS A 20 26.97 10.33 -13.65
C HIS A 20 28.37 10.75 -13.18
N SER A 21 29.26 9.75 -13.00
CA SER A 21 30.62 9.76 -13.56
C SER A 21 31.51 8.75 -12.80
N PRO A 22 31.81 7.57 -13.36
CA PRO A 22 32.97 6.81 -12.94
C PRO A 22 34.21 7.42 -13.59
N ALA A 23 35.08 8.02 -12.77
CA ALA A 23 36.42 8.42 -13.16
C ALA A 23 37.28 7.18 -13.39
N GLY A 24 37.30 6.71 -14.64
CA GLY A 24 38.27 5.74 -15.16
C GLY A 24 39.21 6.44 -16.14
N LEU A 25 40.46 6.52 -15.76
CA LEU A 25 41.61 7.10 -16.46
C LEU A 25 41.57 6.92 -18.00
N CYS A 26 41.49 8.02 -18.74
CA CYS A 26 41.88 8.11 -20.15
C CYS A 26 42.62 9.43 -20.41
N PRO A 27 43.65 9.43 -21.28
CA PRO A 27 44.56 10.55 -21.44
C PRO A 27 43.90 11.72 -22.19
N ALA A 28 44.01 12.90 -21.59
CA ALA A 28 43.97 14.24 -22.18
C ALA A 28 43.27 14.39 -23.55
N TYR A 29 41.97 14.14 -23.61
CA TYR A 29 41.11 14.91 -24.50
C TYR A 29 40.67 16.14 -23.71
N THR A 30 41.15 17.30 -24.14
CA THR A 30 40.61 18.60 -23.71
C THR A 30 39.18 18.65 -24.24
N ILE A 31 38.23 18.08 -23.49
CA ILE A 31 36.81 18.26 -23.72
C ILE A 31 36.59 19.75 -23.49
N ARG A 32 36.54 20.51 -24.59
CA ARG A 32 35.96 21.83 -24.64
C ARG A 32 34.58 21.67 -24.02
N THR A 33 34.42 22.09 -22.77
CA THR A 33 33.11 22.17 -22.13
C THR A 33 32.22 22.93 -23.13
N PRO A 34 31.13 22.32 -23.62
CA PRO A 34 30.24 23.01 -24.53
C PRO A 34 29.83 24.33 -23.86
N PRO A 35 29.77 25.45 -24.61
CA PRO A 35 29.33 26.72 -24.06
C PRO A 35 28.01 26.45 -23.37
N SER A 36 27.98 26.76 -22.07
CA SER A 36 26.86 26.55 -21.16
C SER A 36 25.55 26.55 -21.94
N ILE A 37 24.98 25.36 -22.17
CA ILE A 37 23.55 25.25 -22.42
C ILE A 37 22.95 26.13 -21.33
N LEU A 38 22.07 27.05 -21.71
CA LEU A 38 21.23 27.82 -20.82
C LEU A 38 20.47 26.80 -19.94
N GLN A 39 21.17 26.26 -18.95
CA GLN A 39 20.63 25.41 -17.93
C GLN A 39 19.81 26.40 -17.14
N TRP A 40 18.50 26.32 -17.35
CA TRP A 40 17.53 27.09 -16.61
C TRP A 40 17.82 26.85 -15.13
N LYS A 41 18.58 27.76 -14.52
CA LYS A 41 18.85 27.77 -13.09
C LYS A 41 17.63 28.42 -12.47
N LEU A 42 16.64 27.61 -12.13
CA LEU A 42 15.63 28.03 -11.18
C LEU A 42 16.42 28.46 -9.93
N ASN A 43 16.42 29.76 -9.59
CA ASN A 43 17.07 30.24 -8.38
C ASN A 43 16.34 29.58 -7.19
N PRO A 44 16.94 28.59 -6.49
CA PRO A 44 16.24 27.82 -5.48
C PRO A 44 16.28 28.60 -4.16
N LYS A 45 15.88 29.87 -4.19
CA LYS A 45 15.59 30.64 -2.98
C LYS A 45 14.28 30.10 -2.43
N LEU A 46 14.37 29.02 -1.67
CA LEU A 46 13.24 28.46 -0.95
C LEU A 46 12.72 29.54 0.00
N ASN A 47 11.48 29.99 -0.20
CA ASN A 47 10.87 30.93 0.71
C ASN A 47 10.61 30.22 2.05
N VAL A 48 11.15 30.74 3.15
CA VAL A 48 10.94 30.18 4.50
C VAL A 48 9.45 30.02 4.82
N SER A 49 8.56 30.79 4.20
CA SER A 49 7.11 30.68 4.39
C SER A 49 6.53 29.32 3.97
N ILE A 50 7.16 28.62 3.02
CA ILE A 50 6.68 27.32 2.53
C ILE A 50 6.96 26.18 3.52
N LEU A 51 7.91 26.38 4.44
CA LEU A 51 8.27 25.35 5.40
C LEU A 51 7.13 25.15 6.41
N PRO A 52 6.63 23.92 6.56
CA PRO A 52 5.60 23.62 7.55
C PRO A 52 6.12 23.89 8.97
N VAL A 53 5.19 24.29 9.83
CA VAL A 53 5.43 24.52 11.26
C VAL A 53 5.11 23.22 11.99
N TRP A 54 5.93 22.88 12.98
CA TRP A 54 5.68 21.72 13.83
C TRP A 54 5.93 22.06 15.30
N ASP A 55 5.04 21.57 16.17
CA ASP A 55 5.04 21.88 17.61
C ASP A 55 5.67 20.79 18.47
N GLY A 56 6.12 19.69 17.85
CA GLY A 56 6.69 18.55 18.55
C GLY A 56 5.65 17.55 19.04
N LYS A 57 4.40 17.60 18.55
CA LYS A 57 3.37 16.62 18.90
C LYS A 57 3.44 15.37 18.03
N ASP A 58 3.26 14.25 18.70
CA ASP A 58 3.22 12.88 18.20
C ASP A 58 2.19 12.66 17.09
N GLU A 59 1.01 13.27 17.19
CA GLU A 59 -0.10 13.07 16.24
C GLU A 59 0.20 13.69 14.86
N THR A 60 0.94 14.80 14.84
CA THR A 60 1.18 15.61 13.64
C THR A 60 2.49 15.29 12.92
N ILE A 61 3.32 14.40 13.48
CA ILE A 61 4.68 14.19 12.97
C ILE A 61 4.71 13.47 11.62
N ILE A 62 3.76 12.56 11.36
CA ILE A 62 3.69 11.82 10.08
C ILE A 62 3.45 12.81 8.94
N ASP A 63 2.40 13.62 9.04
CA ASP A 63 2.07 14.66 8.06
C ASP A 63 3.22 15.66 7.90
N TYR A 64 3.82 16.08 9.02
CA TYR A 64 4.96 16.98 9.00
C TYR A 64 6.12 16.41 8.19
N VAL A 65 6.55 15.17 8.47
CA VAL A 65 7.68 14.55 7.78
C VAL A 65 7.37 14.32 6.30
N ILE A 66 6.17 13.87 5.95
CA ILE A 66 5.78 13.69 4.54
C ILE A 66 5.92 14.99 3.77
N ASN A 67 5.37 16.09 4.30
CA ASN A 67 5.48 17.41 3.68
C ASN A 67 6.94 17.86 3.55
N MET A 68 7.76 17.63 4.57
CA MET A 68 9.18 17.95 4.55
C MET A 68 9.97 17.12 3.51
N VAL A 69 9.68 15.82 3.40
CA VAL A 69 10.30 14.94 2.41
C VAL A 69 9.93 15.38 0.99
N SER A 70 8.67 15.73 0.72
CA SER A 70 8.24 16.26 -0.57
C SER A 70 9.01 17.53 -0.96
N LEU A 71 9.28 18.42 0.00
CA LEU A 71 10.10 19.61 -0.24
C LEU A 71 11.58 19.25 -0.46
N ALA A 72 12.11 18.29 0.30
CA ALA A 72 13.50 17.86 0.20
C ALA A 72 13.82 17.17 -1.14
N LEU A 73 12.83 16.52 -1.75
CA LEU A 73 12.93 15.89 -3.07
C LEU A 73 13.04 16.89 -4.24
N LEU A 74 12.78 18.18 -4.03
CA LEU A 74 12.91 19.21 -5.06
C LEU A 74 14.36 19.42 -5.54
N GLY A 75 15.35 18.99 -4.75
CA GLY A 75 16.74 18.95 -5.19
C GLY A 75 17.76 18.83 -4.06
N PRO A 76 19.00 18.43 -4.37
CA PRO A 76 20.04 18.13 -3.38
C PRO A 76 20.45 19.35 -2.55
N LEU A 77 20.42 20.56 -3.12
CA LEU A 77 20.68 21.79 -2.36
C LEU A 77 19.53 22.13 -1.39
N ILE A 78 18.28 21.87 -1.82
CA ILE A 78 17.10 22.10 -0.98
C ILE A 78 17.12 21.14 0.21
N PHE A 79 17.51 19.88 -0.02
CA PHE A 79 17.69 18.87 1.04
C PHE A 79 18.60 19.34 2.19
N VAL A 80 19.70 20.03 1.87
CA VAL A 80 20.63 20.59 2.88
C VAL A 80 20.05 21.85 3.52
N HIS A 81 19.58 22.81 2.72
CA HIS A 81 19.07 24.08 3.24
C HIS A 81 17.85 23.90 4.15
N ILE A 82 16.98 22.93 3.83
CA ILE A 82 15.83 22.58 4.65
C ILE A 82 16.26 22.23 6.08
N ALA A 83 17.28 21.39 6.27
CA ALA A 83 17.73 20.99 7.61
C ALA A 83 18.27 22.15 8.45
N GLN A 84 18.81 23.17 7.79
CA GLN A 84 19.29 24.39 8.43
C GLN A 84 18.15 25.34 8.81
N MET A 85 17.09 25.36 8.00
CA MET A 85 15.97 26.30 8.16
C MET A 85 14.85 25.76 9.05
N VAL A 86 14.61 24.45 9.03
CA VAL A 86 13.55 23.77 9.80
C VAL A 86 13.50 24.18 11.27
N PRO A 87 14.62 24.29 12.01
CA PRO A 87 14.55 24.64 13.42
C PRO A 87 13.96 26.02 13.72
N THR A 88 13.99 26.94 12.74
CA THR A 88 13.34 28.25 12.85
C THR A 88 11.80 28.15 12.83
N LYS A 89 11.27 27.03 12.33
CA LYS A 89 9.84 26.73 12.23
C LYS A 89 9.35 25.78 13.32
N PHE A 90 10.22 25.32 14.20
CA PHE A 90 9.77 24.63 15.39
C PHE A 90 9.01 25.56 16.33
N THR A 91 7.97 25.02 16.93
CA THR A 91 7.15 25.65 17.99
C THR A 91 7.03 24.67 19.17
N GLY A 92 6.38 25.07 20.26
CA GLY A 92 6.06 24.16 21.37
C GLY A 92 7.24 23.35 21.93
N CYS A 93 7.03 22.04 22.04
CA CYS A 93 8.01 21.09 22.56
C CYS A 93 9.22 20.96 21.63
N ALA A 94 9.00 20.93 20.31
CA ALA A 94 10.09 20.85 19.33
C ALA A 94 11.05 22.04 19.45
N ARG A 95 10.52 23.26 19.63
CA ARG A 95 11.35 24.45 19.84
C ARG A 95 12.14 24.35 21.13
N SER A 96 11.48 23.97 22.21
CA SER A 96 12.11 23.86 23.53
C SER A 96 13.26 22.87 23.50
N TRP A 97 13.02 21.67 22.96
CA TRP A 97 14.05 20.66 22.72
C TRP A 97 15.22 21.21 21.90
N TRP A 98 14.94 21.83 20.74
CA TRP A 98 16.00 22.37 19.89
C TRP A 98 16.83 23.44 20.61
N THR A 99 16.20 24.34 21.36
CA THR A 99 16.92 25.42 22.07
C THR A 99 17.90 24.88 23.10
N LEU A 100 17.57 23.77 23.78
CA LEU A 100 18.40 23.13 24.81
C LEU A 100 19.61 22.40 24.23
N LEU A 101 19.64 22.09 22.93
CA LEU A 101 20.77 21.40 22.31
C LEU A 101 22.05 22.25 22.34
N PRO A 102 23.22 21.64 22.62
CA PRO A 102 24.52 22.28 22.46
C PRO A 102 24.74 22.78 21.02
N PRO A 103 25.52 23.87 20.82
CA PRO A 103 25.81 24.39 19.49
C PRO A 103 26.39 23.35 18.52
N ASN A 104 27.29 22.49 19.00
CA ASN A 104 27.90 21.43 18.18
C ASN A 104 26.86 20.42 17.67
N SER A 105 25.90 20.04 18.52
CA SER A 105 24.80 19.15 18.14
C SER A 105 23.90 19.80 17.10
N LYS A 106 23.57 21.10 17.27
CA LYS A 106 22.77 21.84 16.28
C LYS A 106 23.44 21.87 14.90
N ILE A 107 24.75 22.12 14.84
CA ILE A 107 25.52 22.10 13.59
C ILE A 107 25.48 20.70 12.95
N LEU A 108 25.69 19.65 13.74
CA LEU A 108 25.68 18.27 13.27
C LEU A 108 24.30 17.88 12.72
N TYR A 109 23.23 18.20 13.44
CA TYR A 109 21.87 17.82 13.08
C TYR A 109 21.34 18.63 11.88
N SER A 110 21.80 19.86 11.69
CA SER A 110 21.46 20.71 10.55
C SER A 110 22.32 20.46 9.29
N ARG A 111 23.09 19.36 9.24
CA ARG A 111 23.94 19.03 8.09
C ARG A 111 23.12 18.76 6.83
N ASP A 112 22.09 17.92 6.95
CA ASP A 112 21.19 17.56 5.88
C ASP A 112 19.88 17.00 6.45
N TRP A 113 18.85 16.89 5.61
CA TRP A 113 17.51 16.51 6.08
C TRP A 113 17.47 15.10 6.68
N SER A 114 18.25 14.15 6.15
CA SER A 114 18.33 12.80 6.70
C SER A 114 18.85 12.78 8.13
N HIS A 115 19.95 13.48 8.42
CA HIS A 115 20.50 13.53 9.78
C HIS A 115 19.53 14.20 10.75
N LEU A 116 18.85 15.27 10.32
CA LEU A 116 17.84 15.90 11.15
C LEU A 116 16.68 14.95 11.43
N LEU A 117 16.18 14.26 10.40
CA LEU A 117 15.09 13.30 10.52
C LEU A 117 15.47 12.16 11.47
N ASP A 118 16.66 11.57 11.36
CA ASP A 118 17.12 10.50 12.25
C ASP A 118 17.11 10.93 13.72
N VAL A 119 17.52 12.17 13.98
CA VAL A 119 17.53 12.74 15.33
C VAL A 119 16.10 13.01 15.82
N LEU A 120 15.21 13.48 14.96
CA LEU A 120 13.79 13.63 15.27
C LEU A 120 13.15 12.28 15.59
N ARG A 121 13.46 11.24 14.80
CA ARG A 121 13.02 9.86 15.05
C ARG A 121 13.50 9.39 16.42
N TRP A 122 14.78 9.58 16.72
CA TRP A 122 15.35 9.13 17.98
C TRP A 122 14.75 9.84 19.21
N HIS A 123 14.45 11.13 19.11
CA HIS A 123 13.94 11.92 20.24
C HIS A 123 12.41 11.86 20.41
N PHE A 124 11.64 11.94 19.33
CA PHE A 124 10.19 12.07 19.38
C PHE A 124 9.47 10.74 19.06
N LEU A 125 10.06 9.91 18.21
CA LEU A 125 9.43 8.64 17.81
C LEU A 125 9.94 7.48 18.68
N THR A 126 9.50 7.50 19.93
CA THR A 126 9.83 6.44 20.89
C THR A 126 9.29 5.08 20.43
N ALA A 127 9.84 3.98 20.96
CA ALA A 127 9.32 2.64 20.68
C ALA A 127 7.83 2.50 21.04
N LYS A 128 7.39 3.19 22.10
CA LYS A 128 5.97 3.26 22.46
C LYS A 128 5.15 3.93 21.36
N TRP A 129 5.59 5.10 20.90
CA TRP A 129 4.92 5.82 19.81
C TRP A 129 4.78 4.95 18.56
N LEU A 130 5.85 4.23 18.19
CA LEU A 130 5.81 3.33 17.04
C LEU A 130 4.78 2.20 17.23
N GLY A 131 4.72 1.62 18.43
CA GLY A 131 3.70 0.63 18.78
C GLY A 131 2.27 1.20 18.67
N ASP A 132 2.05 2.39 19.21
CA ASP A 132 0.75 3.07 19.18
C ASP A 132 0.32 3.38 17.72
N ARG A 133 1.25 3.85 16.87
CA ARG A 133 0.97 4.11 15.44
C ARG A 133 0.76 2.83 14.63
N LEU A 134 1.50 1.77 14.94
CA LEU A 134 1.32 0.47 14.29
C LEU A 134 -0.06 -0.09 14.64
N GLN A 135 -0.44 -0.05 15.92
CA GLN A 135 -1.79 -0.45 16.34
C GLN A 135 -2.85 0.39 15.61
N GLU A 136 -2.69 1.72 15.55
CA GLU A 136 -3.62 2.57 14.81
C GLU A 136 -3.71 2.13 13.35
N PHE A 137 -2.58 1.93 12.66
CA PHE A 137 -2.54 1.43 11.29
C PHE A 137 -3.27 0.10 11.12
N GLU A 138 -3.16 -0.82 12.07
CA GLU A 138 -3.86 -2.11 12.02
C GLU A 138 -5.37 -2.00 12.25
N GLU A 139 -5.82 -0.97 12.96
CA GLU A 139 -7.24 -0.73 13.26
C GLU A 139 -7.94 0.18 12.20
N MET A 140 -7.16 0.87 11.36
CA MET A 140 -7.69 1.80 10.36
C MET A 140 -8.62 1.12 9.35
N HIS A 141 -9.88 1.53 9.31
CA HIS A 141 -10.85 1.06 8.32
C HIS A 141 -11.47 2.22 7.52
N PHE A 142 -12.10 1.88 6.40
CA PHE A 142 -12.76 2.84 5.53
C PHE A 142 -13.98 3.46 6.24
N GLN A 143 -14.10 4.78 6.17
CA GLN A 143 -15.17 5.55 6.81
C GLN A 143 -15.31 5.34 8.33
N GLN A 144 -14.18 5.12 9.00
CA GLN A 144 -14.14 4.99 10.46
C GLN A 144 -14.61 6.26 11.19
N LYS A 145 -14.84 6.14 12.50
CA LYS A 145 -15.21 7.28 13.35
C LYS A 145 -14.17 8.41 13.24
N GLY A 146 -14.63 9.61 12.91
CA GLY A 146 -13.77 10.79 12.65
C GLY A 146 -13.35 10.94 11.18
N CYS A 147 -13.47 9.88 10.38
CA CYS A 147 -13.22 9.85 8.93
C CYS A 147 -14.49 9.44 8.16
N SER A 148 -15.70 9.73 8.67
CA SER A 148 -16.94 9.22 8.08
C SER A 148 -17.26 9.75 6.68
N LYS A 149 -16.62 10.85 6.26
CA LYS A 149 -16.74 11.45 4.92
C LYS A 149 -15.50 11.18 4.06
N GLU A 150 -14.66 10.24 4.48
CA GLU A 150 -13.47 9.87 3.76
C GLU A 150 -13.85 9.27 2.40
N GLU A 151 -13.23 9.80 1.35
CA GLU A 151 -13.34 9.24 0.02
C GLU A 151 -12.40 8.04 -0.15
N LEU A 152 -12.68 7.21 -1.14
CA LEU A 152 -11.94 5.98 -1.38
C LEU A 152 -10.43 6.22 -1.57
N GLU A 153 -10.06 7.27 -2.29
CA GLU A 153 -8.66 7.64 -2.51
C GLU A 153 -8.01 8.14 -1.23
N ASP A 154 -8.74 8.89 -0.41
CA ASP A 154 -8.24 9.43 0.86
C ASP A 154 -7.92 8.29 1.83
N PHE A 155 -8.75 7.24 1.85
CA PHE A 155 -8.51 6.04 2.66
C PHE A 155 -7.21 5.32 2.29
N PHE A 156 -7.02 5.01 1.00
CA PHE A 156 -5.78 4.35 0.58
C PHE A 156 -4.58 5.26 0.77
N GLN A 157 -4.72 6.56 0.47
CA GLN A 157 -3.65 7.52 0.68
C GLN A 157 -3.23 7.57 2.15
N ARG A 158 -4.19 7.63 3.09
CA ARG A 158 -3.92 7.59 4.53
C ARG A 158 -3.18 6.31 4.94
N ARG A 159 -3.62 5.14 4.47
CA ARG A 159 -2.92 3.87 4.76
C ARG A 159 -1.53 3.80 4.12
N ILE A 160 -1.35 4.31 2.90
CA ILE A 160 -0.04 4.38 2.23
C ILE A 160 0.93 5.27 3.02
N GLN A 161 0.46 6.41 3.52
CA GLN A 161 1.27 7.33 4.33
C GLN A 161 1.74 6.66 5.62
N TYR A 162 0.83 5.98 6.32
CA TYR A 162 1.18 5.22 7.53
C TYR A 162 2.14 4.06 7.23
N HIS A 163 1.88 3.28 6.18
CA HIS A 163 2.76 2.19 5.76
C HIS A 163 4.18 2.70 5.49
N SER A 164 4.30 3.77 4.69
CA SER A 164 5.59 4.35 4.31
C SER A 164 6.41 4.85 5.51
N PHE A 165 5.72 5.26 6.58
CA PHE A 165 6.37 5.83 7.76
C PHE A 165 6.64 4.80 8.87
N VAL A 166 5.65 3.98 9.19
CA VAL A 166 5.68 2.99 10.29
C VAL A 166 6.41 1.71 9.86
N LEU A 167 6.15 1.24 8.64
CA LEU A 167 6.69 0.00 8.06
C LEU A 167 7.79 0.31 7.04
N SER A 168 8.73 1.17 7.43
CA SER A 168 9.78 1.67 6.53
C SER A 168 10.75 0.59 6.01
N ASP A 169 10.69 -0.63 6.54
CA ASP A 169 11.47 -1.78 6.11
C ASP A 169 10.86 -2.52 4.91
N VAL A 170 9.57 -2.31 4.63
CA VAL A 170 8.87 -2.95 3.51
C VAL A 170 8.83 -2.00 2.31
N GLU A 171 9.51 -2.39 1.24
CA GLU A 171 9.55 -1.66 -0.03
C GLU A 171 8.21 -1.76 -0.79
N ASP A 172 7.96 -0.85 -1.74
CA ASP A 172 6.81 -0.95 -2.64
C ASP A 172 6.83 -2.30 -3.39
N GLY A 173 5.65 -2.92 -3.49
CA GLY A 173 5.48 -4.26 -4.03
C GLY A 173 4.30 -5.01 -3.41
N PRO A 174 4.11 -6.30 -3.76
CA PRO A 174 2.95 -7.07 -3.31
C PRO A 174 2.81 -7.18 -1.78
N GLN A 175 3.94 -7.19 -1.05
CA GLN A 175 3.94 -7.23 0.42
C GLN A 175 3.43 -5.92 1.02
N ALA A 176 3.91 -4.77 0.53
CA ALA A 176 3.39 -3.47 0.95
C ALA A 176 1.90 -3.35 0.66
N ILE A 177 1.47 -3.80 -0.52
CA ILE A 177 0.06 -3.82 -0.91
C ILE A 177 -0.75 -4.72 0.01
N SER A 178 -0.28 -5.92 0.33
CA SER A 178 -0.96 -6.81 1.27
C SER A 178 -1.21 -6.12 2.63
N HIS A 179 -0.21 -5.41 3.16
CA HIS A 179 -0.35 -4.63 4.41
C HIS A 179 -1.33 -3.45 4.27
N ILE A 180 -1.24 -2.69 3.17
CA ILE A 180 -2.15 -1.57 2.89
C ILE A 180 -3.58 -2.07 2.74
N LEU A 181 -3.79 -3.23 2.13
CA LEU A 181 -5.12 -3.79 1.87
C LEU A 181 -5.66 -4.67 3.00
N ARG A 182 -4.98 -4.76 4.16
CA ARG A 182 -5.34 -5.71 5.22
C ARG A 182 -6.71 -5.44 5.86
N THR A 183 -7.10 -4.18 5.97
CA THR A 183 -8.34 -3.73 6.61
C THR A 183 -9.37 -3.22 5.60
N ARG A 184 -9.25 -3.64 4.34
CA ARG A 184 -10.24 -3.29 3.31
C ARG A 184 -11.61 -3.92 3.65
N PRO A 185 -12.73 -3.27 3.29
CA PRO A 185 -14.05 -3.88 3.30
C PRO A 185 -14.10 -5.24 2.61
N VAL A 186 -14.97 -6.12 3.09
CA VAL A 186 -14.98 -7.52 2.65
C VAL A 186 -15.41 -7.62 1.19
N ALA A 187 -16.33 -6.75 0.76
CA ALA A 187 -16.76 -6.67 -0.63
C ALA A 187 -15.60 -6.47 -1.62
N TRP A 188 -14.48 -5.89 -1.18
CA TRP A 188 -13.35 -5.56 -2.06
C TRP A 188 -12.34 -6.70 -2.20
N TYR A 189 -12.44 -7.80 -1.44
CA TYR A 189 -11.43 -8.88 -1.48
C TYR A 189 -11.20 -9.46 -2.88
N CYS A 190 -12.25 -9.59 -3.69
CA CYS A 190 -12.14 -10.09 -5.06
C CYS A 190 -11.75 -9.02 -6.08
N GLU A 191 -12.05 -7.74 -5.82
CA GLU A 191 -11.80 -6.65 -6.77
C GLU A 191 -10.36 -6.14 -6.64
N VAL A 192 -9.90 -5.92 -5.41
CA VAL A 192 -8.59 -5.36 -5.09
C VAL A 192 -7.77 -6.38 -4.31
N SER A 193 -6.70 -6.85 -4.93
CA SER A 193 -5.75 -7.79 -4.34
C SER A 193 -4.31 -7.40 -4.68
N GLU A 194 -3.35 -7.95 -3.94
CA GLU A 194 -1.93 -7.85 -4.24
C GLU A 194 -1.55 -8.40 -5.62
N CYS A 195 -2.36 -9.32 -6.18
CA CYS A 195 -2.19 -9.84 -7.53
C CYS A 195 -2.68 -8.86 -8.60
N THR A 196 -3.83 -8.20 -8.34
CA THR A 196 -4.43 -7.21 -9.26
C THR A 196 -3.64 -5.89 -9.24
N CYS A 197 -3.12 -5.52 -8.08
CA CYS A 197 -2.40 -4.27 -7.84
C CYS A 197 -1.03 -4.58 -7.22
N PRO A 198 0.01 -4.89 -8.03
CA PRO A 198 1.31 -5.29 -7.49
C PRO A 198 2.14 -4.14 -6.92
N SER A 199 1.74 -2.88 -7.13
CA SER A 199 2.45 -1.69 -6.63
C SER A 199 1.48 -0.60 -6.17
N ILE A 200 1.97 0.32 -5.34
CA ILE A 200 1.19 1.45 -4.80
C ILE A 200 0.64 2.33 -5.93
N GLU A 201 1.45 2.57 -6.97
CA GLU A 201 1.03 3.34 -8.15
C GLU A 201 -0.15 2.68 -8.88
N VAL A 202 -0.07 1.36 -9.10
CA VAL A 202 -1.14 0.61 -9.75
C VAL A 202 -2.39 0.61 -8.90
N LEU A 203 -2.27 0.44 -7.58
CA LEU A 203 -3.39 0.52 -6.64
C LEU A 203 -4.11 1.88 -6.71
N MET A 204 -3.36 2.99 -6.69
CA MET A 204 -3.96 4.33 -6.75
C MET A 204 -4.63 4.59 -8.10
N THR A 205 -4.04 4.11 -9.19
CA THR A 205 -4.61 4.23 -10.54
C THR A 205 -5.88 3.38 -10.69
N TYR A 206 -5.84 2.14 -10.22
CA TYR A 206 -6.97 1.21 -10.22
C TYR A 206 -8.13 1.76 -9.42
N THR A 207 -7.85 2.27 -8.22
CA THR A 207 -8.84 2.86 -7.32
C THR A 207 -9.57 4.03 -7.97
N LYS A 208 -8.83 4.93 -8.62
CA LYS A 208 -9.43 6.06 -9.36
C LYS A 208 -10.32 5.60 -10.50
N HIS A 209 -9.94 4.53 -11.21
CA HIS A 209 -10.71 4.03 -12.34
C HIS A 209 -11.97 3.26 -11.91
N ASN A 210 -11.88 2.47 -10.84
CA ASN A 210 -12.94 1.58 -10.37
C ASN A 210 -13.71 2.11 -9.16
N ARG A 211 -13.60 3.42 -8.88
CA ARG A 211 -14.19 4.08 -7.72
C ARG A 211 -15.67 3.76 -7.54
N THR A 212 -16.45 3.87 -8.60
CA THR A 212 -17.91 3.66 -8.57
C THR A 212 -18.28 2.23 -8.20
N SER A 213 -17.56 1.23 -8.74
CA SER A 213 -17.74 -0.19 -8.43
C SER A 213 -17.48 -0.47 -6.95
N LEU A 214 -16.32 -0.02 -6.46
CA LEU A 214 -15.88 -0.26 -5.08
C LEU A 214 -16.81 0.41 -4.06
N ILE A 215 -17.25 1.65 -4.33
CA ILE A 215 -18.22 2.31 -3.46
C ILE A 215 -19.56 1.58 -3.48
N ALA A 216 -20.05 1.17 -4.66
CA ALA A 216 -21.31 0.45 -4.76
C ALA A 216 -21.27 -0.89 -4.01
N SER A 217 -20.18 -1.65 -4.12
CA SER A 217 -20.03 -2.93 -3.43
C SER A 217 -19.93 -2.76 -1.91
N TYR A 218 -19.26 -1.70 -1.43
CA TYR A 218 -19.22 -1.34 -0.01
C TYR A 218 -20.61 -0.93 0.54
N LEU A 219 -21.36 -0.09 -0.18
CA LEU A 219 -22.70 0.32 0.25
C LEU A 219 -23.66 -0.87 0.33
N LEU A 220 -23.53 -1.82 -0.60
CA LEU A 220 -24.34 -3.02 -0.60
C LEU A 220 -23.97 -3.94 0.59
N GLU A 221 -22.69 -4.13 0.87
CA GLU A 221 -22.22 -4.84 2.08
C GLU A 221 -22.79 -4.21 3.36
N ASN A 222 -22.72 -2.88 3.49
CA ASN A 222 -23.28 -2.19 4.65
C ASN A 222 -24.79 -2.39 4.80
N LYS A 223 -25.55 -2.31 3.70
CA LYS A 223 -27.00 -2.57 3.72
C LYS A 223 -27.31 -3.99 4.17
N VAL A 224 -26.59 -4.98 3.65
CA VAL A 224 -26.77 -6.39 4.03
C VAL A 224 -26.46 -6.60 5.50
N ASN A 225 -25.36 -6.03 6.02
CA ASN A 225 -25.01 -6.13 7.44
C ASN A 225 -26.10 -5.54 8.36
N VAL A 226 -26.69 -4.40 7.96
CA VAL A 226 -27.81 -3.78 8.70
C VAL A 226 -29.05 -4.68 8.69
N LEU A 227 -29.40 -5.28 7.55
CA LEU A 227 -30.56 -6.18 7.43
C LEU A 227 -30.39 -7.47 8.24
N LEU A 228 -29.18 -8.02 8.28
CA LEU A 228 -28.86 -9.24 9.03
C LEU A 228 -28.73 -9.01 10.54
N GLY A 229 -28.97 -7.78 11.03
CA GLY A 229 -28.79 -7.43 12.45
C GLY A 229 -27.34 -7.59 12.93
N SER A 230 -26.40 -7.73 11.99
CA SER A 230 -24.98 -7.77 12.28
C SER A 230 -24.55 -6.34 12.55
N THR A 231 -24.64 -5.92 13.82
CA THR A 231 -24.07 -4.64 14.23
C THR A 231 -22.62 -4.59 13.74
N PRO A 232 -22.20 -3.57 12.98
CA PRO A 232 -20.80 -3.42 12.61
C PRO A 232 -19.97 -3.49 13.89
N PRO A 233 -18.76 -4.09 13.85
CA PRO A 233 -17.92 -4.29 15.02
C PRO A 233 -17.72 -2.92 15.66
N THR A 234 -18.49 -2.68 16.72
CA THR A 234 -18.50 -1.39 17.40
C THR A 234 -17.19 -1.36 18.17
N ASP A 235 -16.31 -0.44 17.78
CA ASP A 235 -15.02 -0.18 18.42
C ASP A 235 -15.11 -0.40 19.94
N ALA A 236 -14.60 -1.55 20.39
CA ALA A 236 -14.36 -1.80 21.80
C ALA A 236 -13.16 -0.93 22.20
N THR A 237 -13.43 0.36 22.41
CA THR A 237 -12.43 1.30 22.92
C THR A 237 -11.85 0.77 24.24
N PRO A 238 -10.52 0.69 24.39
CA PRO A 238 -9.92 0.59 25.69
C PRO A 238 -10.19 1.91 26.41
N ARG A 239 -11.04 1.88 27.43
CA ARG A 239 -11.17 2.99 28.39
C ARG A 239 -9.82 3.19 29.09
N MET A 240 -9.00 4.11 28.59
CA MET A 240 -8.00 4.80 29.38
C MET A 240 -8.11 6.31 29.17
N CYS A 241 -9.01 6.91 29.95
CA CYS A 241 -8.91 8.32 30.35
C CYS A 241 -9.27 8.38 31.83
N SER A 242 -8.25 8.25 32.68
CA SER A 242 -8.35 8.62 34.09
C SER A 242 -8.43 10.14 34.19
N VAL A 243 -9.66 10.68 34.17
CA VAL A 243 -9.95 12.06 34.56
C VAL A 243 -9.99 12.10 36.09
N PRO A 244 -9.19 12.94 36.77
CA PRO A 244 -9.36 13.15 38.20
C PRO A 244 -10.61 14.00 38.46
N ARG A 245 -11.44 13.49 39.37
CA ARG A 245 -12.66 14.12 39.89
C ARG A 245 -12.36 15.53 40.42
N SER A 246 -13.08 16.52 39.90
CA SER A 246 -13.34 17.78 40.60
C SER A 246 -14.82 17.84 40.92
N ALA A 247 -15.14 18.00 42.20
CA ALA A 247 -16.49 18.05 42.74
C ALA A 247 -16.99 19.50 42.85
N LYS A 248 -18.23 19.76 42.39
CA LYS A 248 -19.23 20.72 42.88
C LYS A 248 -20.46 20.66 41.95
N ALA A 249 -21.64 20.29 42.48
CA ALA A 249 -22.81 21.18 42.76
C ALA A 249 -23.39 21.79 41.47
N ALA A 250 -24.69 21.79 41.12
CA ALA A 250 -26.00 21.59 41.77
C ALA A 250 -26.99 21.24 40.61
N ASP A 251 -27.95 20.33 40.75
CA ASP A 251 -29.35 20.55 41.17
C ASP A 251 -30.28 21.22 40.12
N THR A 252 -31.42 20.55 39.83
CA THR A 252 -32.65 21.05 39.14
C THR A 252 -32.52 21.33 37.63
N ILE A 253 -33.30 20.75 36.70
CA ILE A 253 -34.74 20.95 36.43
C ILE A 253 -35.24 19.86 35.45
N LEU A 254 -36.38 19.25 35.77
CA LEU A 254 -37.27 18.51 34.86
C LEU A 254 -37.87 19.49 33.85
N ASP A 255 -37.94 19.14 32.56
CA ASP A 255 -39.22 19.21 31.82
C ASP A 255 -39.16 18.62 30.41
N HIS A 256 -40.23 17.87 30.14
CA HIS A 256 -40.92 17.53 28.90
C HIS A 256 -40.18 17.76 27.56
N ILE A 257 -39.85 16.65 26.89
CA ILE A 257 -39.88 16.59 25.43
C ILE A 257 -40.91 15.54 25.04
N ASP A 258 -41.97 16.06 24.43
CA ASP A 258 -43.12 15.39 23.86
C ASP A 258 -42.69 14.47 22.71
N ASP A 259 -43.18 13.25 22.78
CA ASP A 259 -42.91 12.11 21.91
C ASP A 259 -43.95 12.15 20.77
N GLY A 260 -43.52 12.62 19.61
CA GLY A 260 -44.40 12.88 18.48
C GLY A 260 -43.66 12.81 17.15
N SER A 261 -43.07 11.66 16.85
CA SER A 261 -42.72 11.30 15.47
C SER A 261 -43.66 10.19 15.02
N GLU A 262 -44.66 10.58 14.23
CA GLU A 262 -45.48 9.65 13.46
C GLU A 262 -44.57 8.93 12.47
N ASP A 263 -44.46 7.61 12.64
CA ASP A 263 -43.78 6.70 11.72
C ASP A 263 -44.49 6.72 10.36
N GLU A 264 -44.04 7.57 9.43
CA GLU A 264 -44.26 7.35 8.00
C GLU A 264 -43.40 6.16 7.57
N GLU A 265 -43.94 4.96 7.82
CA GLU A 265 -43.44 3.70 7.30
C GLU A 265 -43.65 3.71 5.77
N THR A 266 -42.69 4.27 5.04
CA THR A 266 -42.61 4.12 3.59
C THR A 266 -42.35 2.65 3.29
N GLY A 267 -43.43 1.88 3.16
CA GLY A 267 -43.38 0.50 2.73
C GLY A 267 -42.68 0.41 1.38
N LEU A 268 -41.45 -0.10 1.39
CA LEU A 268 -40.75 -0.52 0.18
C LEU A 268 -41.64 -1.54 -0.51
N GLY A 269 -42.00 -1.29 -1.77
CA GLY A 269 -42.86 -2.19 -2.53
C GLY A 269 -42.27 -3.61 -2.54
N GLU A 270 -43.11 -4.64 -2.49
CA GLU A 270 -42.68 -6.05 -2.42
C GLU A 270 -41.64 -6.40 -3.49
N GLU A 271 -41.71 -5.80 -4.68
CA GLU A 271 -40.74 -6.00 -5.76
C GLU A 271 -39.34 -5.45 -5.42
N GLU A 272 -39.24 -4.32 -4.71
CA GLU A 272 -37.96 -3.76 -4.28
C GLU A 272 -37.35 -4.61 -3.15
N LYS A 273 -38.20 -5.15 -2.28
CA LYS A 273 -37.78 -6.11 -1.25
C LYS A 273 -37.22 -7.40 -1.86
N GLU A 274 -37.89 -7.96 -2.85
CA GLU A 274 -37.45 -9.19 -3.55
C GLU A 274 -36.14 -8.96 -4.33
N ARG A 275 -35.98 -7.79 -4.97
CA ARG A 275 -34.71 -7.42 -5.63
C ARG A 275 -33.56 -7.27 -4.64
N LEU A 276 -33.81 -6.69 -3.46
CA LEU A 276 -32.79 -6.54 -2.43
C LEU A 276 -32.41 -7.89 -1.79
N GLU A 277 -33.37 -8.79 -1.62
CA GLU A 277 -33.13 -10.15 -1.12
C GLU A 277 -32.28 -10.97 -2.10
N TYR A 278 -32.57 -10.87 -3.40
CA TYR A 278 -31.74 -11.50 -4.44
C TYR A 278 -30.31 -10.95 -4.48
N LEU A 279 -30.14 -9.62 -4.35
CA LEU A 279 -28.81 -9.00 -4.27
C LEU A 279 -28.05 -9.39 -3.00
N ALA A 280 -28.75 -9.55 -1.87
CA ALA A 280 -28.15 -10.02 -0.63
C ALA A 280 -27.56 -11.43 -0.79
N ILE A 281 -28.29 -12.35 -1.45
CA ILE A 281 -27.80 -13.71 -1.75
C ILE A 281 -26.54 -13.68 -2.62
N ILE A 282 -26.51 -12.81 -3.65
CA ILE A 282 -25.32 -12.67 -4.51
C ILE A 282 -24.12 -12.16 -3.72
N VAL A 283 -24.33 -11.19 -2.83
CA VAL A 283 -23.27 -10.63 -1.99
C VAL A 283 -22.79 -11.63 -0.95
N GLU A 284 -23.69 -12.33 -0.26
CA GLU A 284 -23.31 -13.41 0.65
C GLU A 284 -22.49 -14.48 -0.06
N SER A 285 -22.93 -14.90 -1.25
CA SER A 285 -22.18 -15.86 -2.08
C SER A 285 -20.78 -15.35 -2.44
N LYS A 286 -20.64 -14.06 -2.78
CA LYS A 286 -19.33 -13.43 -3.04
C LYS A 286 -18.48 -13.31 -1.79
N ILE A 287 -19.07 -13.02 -0.63
CA ILE A 287 -18.37 -12.93 0.66
C ILE A 287 -17.88 -14.32 1.07
N GLU A 288 -18.71 -15.36 0.91
CA GLU A 288 -18.31 -16.74 1.20
C GLU A 288 -17.21 -17.21 0.25
N LEU A 289 -17.30 -16.89 -1.04
CA LEU A 289 -16.19 -17.11 -1.98
C LEU A 289 -14.91 -16.39 -1.54
N SER A 290 -15.01 -15.13 -1.12
CA SER A 290 -13.87 -14.34 -0.64
C SER A 290 -13.25 -14.98 0.61
N ARG A 291 -14.07 -15.41 1.58
CA ARG A 291 -13.60 -16.13 2.79
C ARG A 291 -12.95 -17.47 2.43
N ALA A 292 -13.49 -18.17 1.44
CA ALA A 292 -12.92 -19.44 0.96
C ALA A 292 -11.57 -19.23 0.24
N CYS A 293 -11.40 -18.13 -0.50
CA CYS A 293 -10.13 -17.77 -1.12
C CYS A 293 -9.06 -17.36 -0.11
N LEU A 294 -9.46 -16.84 1.07
CA LEU A 294 -8.56 -16.49 2.17
C LEU A 294 -8.24 -17.69 3.09
N SER A 295 -8.93 -18.82 2.93
CA SER A 295 -8.67 -20.05 3.67
C SER A 295 -7.51 -20.81 3.04
N GLU A 296 -6.45 -21.09 3.82
CA GLU A 296 -5.31 -21.92 3.37
C GLU A 296 -5.67 -23.38 3.05
N ASP A 297 -6.91 -23.81 3.35
CA ASP A 297 -7.41 -25.15 3.07
C ASP A 297 -7.98 -25.27 1.64
N PRO A 298 -7.27 -25.96 0.71
CA PRO A 298 -7.70 -26.10 -0.68
C PRO A 298 -8.97 -26.95 -0.85
N GLU A 299 -9.33 -27.81 0.12
CA GLU A 299 -10.57 -28.59 0.04
C GLU A 299 -11.81 -27.73 0.26
N LYS A 300 -11.72 -26.70 1.10
CA LYS A 300 -12.83 -25.75 1.32
C LYS A 300 -13.12 -24.95 0.06
N HIS A 301 -12.08 -24.50 -0.65
CA HIS A 301 -12.24 -23.78 -1.91
C HIS A 301 -12.96 -24.63 -2.97
N LYS A 302 -12.60 -25.93 -3.08
CA LYS A 302 -13.27 -26.86 -3.99
C LYS A 302 -14.75 -27.06 -3.64
N LYS A 303 -15.08 -27.25 -2.36
CA LYS A 303 -16.48 -27.44 -1.91
C LYS A 303 -17.35 -26.22 -2.17
N VAL A 304 -16.82 -25.01 -2.00
CA VAL A 304 -17.57 -23.77 -2.27
C VAL A 304 -17.82 -23.60 -3.78
N LEU A 305 -16.85 -23.94 -4.63
CA LEU A 305 -17.03 -23.92 -6.09
C LEU A 305 -18.06 -24.96 -6.57
N GLU A 306 -18.06 -26.17 -6.00
CA GLU A 306 -19.08 -27.20 -6.31
C GLU A 306 -20.48 -26.81 -5.81
N ALA A 307 -20.59 -26.09 -4.69
CA ALA A 307 -21.89 -25.63 -4.18
C ALA A 307 -22.51 -24.49 -5.02
N LEU A 308 -21.67 -23.72 -5.74
CA LEU A 308 -22.10 -22.58 -6.56
C LEU A 308 -22.37 -22.93 -8.02
N SER A 309 -22.07 -24.16 -8.47
CA SER A 309 -22.48 -24.62 -9.79
C SER A 309 -23.98 -24.92 -9.79
N PHE A 310 -24.80 -23.89 -10.06
CA PHE A 310 -26.22 -24.09 -10.35
C PHE A 310 -26.39 -24.84 -11.69
N GLU A 311 -27.11 -25.97 -11.66
CA GLU A 311 -27.59 -26.61 -12.88
C GLU A 311 -28.60 -25.67 -13.57
N PRO A 312 -28.44 -25.37 -14.87
CA PRO A 312 -29.39 -24.51 -15.57
C PRO A 312 -30.74 -25.22 -15.67
N VAL A 313 -31.76 -24.60 -15.09
CA VAL A 313 -33.16 -25.03 -15.23
C VAL A 313 -33.54 -24.94 -16.70
N ALA A 314 -33.78 -26.10 -17.32
CA ALA A 314 -34.18 -26.23 -18.71
C ALA A 314 -35.51 -25.52 -18.97
N ALA A 315 -35.46 -24.39 -19.68
CA ALA A 315 -36.64 -23.73 -20.20
C ALA A 315 -37.13 -24.50 -21.44
N GLU A 316 -38.21 -25.27 -21.29
CA GLU A 316 -38.94 -25.83 -22.42
C GLU A 316 -39.73 -24.71 -23.13
N GLY A 317 -39.43 -24.47 -24.41
CA GLY A 317 -40.17 -23.56 -25.28
C GLY A 317 -40.12 -24.02 -26.74
N PRO A 318 -41.17 -23.77 -27.55
CA PRO A 318 -41.60 -24.70 -28.58
C PRO A 318 -41.05 -24.41 -29.99
N THR A 319 -41.04 -25.48 -30.77
CA THR A 319 -40.66 -25.66 -32.17
C THR A 319 -41.32 -24.70 -33.16
N SER A 320 -40.51 -24.12 -34.07
CA SER A 320 -41.02 -23.65 -35.37
C SER A 320 -39.95 -23.57 -36.48
N ARG A 321 -40.18 -24.42 -37.50
CA ARG A 321 -39.99 -24.24 -38.96
C ARG A 321 -38.63 -23.84 -39.56
N ASN A 322 -38.02 -24.86 -40.16
CA ASN A 322 -37.50 -24.95 -41.54
C ASN A 322 -37.48 -23.67 -42.39
N HIS A 323 -36.27 -23.25 -42.80
CA HIS A 323 -35.99 -22.88 -44.19
C HIS A 323 -34.53 -23.23 -44.56
N LYS A 324 -34.40 -24.01 -45.64
CA LYS A 324 -33.18 -24.30 -46.38
C LYS A 324 -33.07 -23.29 -47.53
N PRO A 325 -31.86 -22.87 -47.91
CA PRO A 325 -31.52 -22.94 -49.34
C PRO A 325 -30.13 -23.50 -49.62
N GLN A 326 -30.04 -24.15 -50.78
CA GLN A 326 -28.83 -24.62 -51.47
C GLN A 326 -28.04 -23.47 -52.11
N VAL A 327 -26.75 -23.68 -52.37
CA VAL A 327 -25.98 -23.53 -53.65
C VAL A 327 -24.49 -23.71 -53.26
N LEU A 328 -23.79 -24.78 -53.65
CA LEU A 328 -23.13 -25.15 -54.93
C LEU A 328 -21.69 -24.60 -55.08
N LEU A 329 -20.76 -25.56 -55.27
CA LEU A 329 -19.50 -25.57 -56.03
C LEU A 329 -18.11 -25.36 -55.37
N GLU A 330 -17.30 -26.37 -55.70
CA GLU A 330 -15.89 -26.37 -56.16
C GLU A 330 -14.75 -26.63 -55.17
N ASP A 331 -14.23 -27.87 -55.29
CA ASP A 331 -12.82 -28.29 -55.49
C ASP A 331 -11.71 -27.30 -55.10
N GLU A 332 -10.79 -27.76 -54.24
CA GLU A 332 -9.43 -28.13 -54.66
C GLU A 332 -8.69 -28.77 -53.48
N ALA A 333 -8.09 -29.93 -53.74
CA ALA A 333 -7.22 -30.65 -52.83
C ALA A 333 -5.78 -30.36 -53.23
N GLU A 334 -5.00 -29.75 -52.33
CA GLU A 334 -3.54 -29.78 -52.40
C GLU A 334 -2.93 -30.35 -51.12
N ASP A 335 -1.95 -31.19 -51.40
CA ASP A 335 -1.20 -32.14 -50.62
C ASP A 335 0.12 -31.50 -50.20
N LEU A 336 0.41 -31.34 -48.90
CA LEU A 336 1.78 -31.16 -48.41
C LEU A 336 1.97 -31.77 -47.01
N SER A 337 2.93 -32.71 -46.95
CA SER A 337 3.48 -33.38 -45.77
C SER A 337 4.13 -32.43 -44.75
N PRO A 338 4.24 -32.83 -43.46
CA PRO A 338 4.97 -32.09 -42.44
C PRO A 338 6.44 -32.55 -42.31
N GLU A 339 7.38 -31.59 -42.26
CA GLU A 339 8.77 -31.82 -41.82
C GLU A 339 8.91 -31.72 -40.28
N PRO A 340 9.81 -32.49 -39.65
CA PRO A 340 10.01 -32.46 -38.20
C PRO A 340 11.02 -31.38 -37.75
N MET A 341 10.64 -30.58 -36.74
CA MET A 341 11.54 -29.64 -36.07
C MET A 341 12.58 -30.33 -35.18
N THR A 342 13.78 -29.76 -35.23
CA THR A 342 15.04 -30.21 -34.65
C THR A 342 15.15 -29.87 -33.15
N ALA A 343 15.85 -30.73 -32.41
CA ALA A 343 16.12 -30.62 -30.98
C ALA A 343 16.97 -29.38 -30.62
N GLY A 344 16.47 -28.57 -29.69
CA GLY A 344 17.17 -27.41 -29.11
C GLY A 344 18.10 -27.78 -27.96
N SER A 345 19.30 -27.23 -28.02
CA SER A 345 20.44 -27.40 -27.12
C SER A 345 20.21 -26.76 -25.73
N ILE A 346 20.51 -27.51 -24.66
CA ILE A 346 20.50 -27.02 -23.27
C ILE A 346 21.84 -26.31 -23.01
N GLN A 347 21.82 -25.00 -22.76
CA GLN A 347 22.99 -24.27 -22.24
C GLN A 347 23.00 -24.25 -20.71
N GLN A 348 23.94 -24.98 -20.10
CA GLN A 348 24.30 -24.79 -18.70
C GLN A 348 25.13 -23.51 -18.57
N LYS A 349 24.65 -22.56 -17.76
CA LYS A 349 25.40 -21.35 -17.40
C LYS A 349 25.67 -21.38 -15.90
N VAL A 350 26.91 -21.73 -15.54
CA VAL A 350 27.38 -21.71 -14.15
C VAL A 350 27.84 -20.29 -13.81
N LEU A 351 27.17 -19.64 -12.87
CA LEU A 351 27.54 -18.33 -12.34
C LEU A 351 28.21 -18.53 -10.98
N VAL A 352 29.53 -18.36 -10.93
CA VAL A 352 30.30 -18.34 -9.68
C VAL A 352 30.41 -16.88 -9.25
N VAL A 353 29.80 -16.53 -8.13
CA VAL A 353 29.89 -15.19 -7.53
C VAL A 353 30.90 -15.24 -6.38
N GLU A 354 32.11 -14.75 -6.61
CA GLU A 354 33.10 -14.56 -5.54
C GLU A 354 32.88 -13.19 -4.87
N ALA A 355 32.44 -13.22 -3.60
CA ALA A 355 32.34 -12.03 -2.77
C ALA A 355 33.68 -11.77 -2.05
N SER A 356 34.54 -10.96 -2.68
CA SER A 356 35.73 -10.39 -2.05
C SER A 356 35.34 -9.25 -1.11
N THR A 357 35.59 -9.42 0.19
CA THR A 357 35.91 -8.33 1.13
C THR A 357 36.45 -8.92 2.42
N VAL A 358 37.54 -8.30 2.88
CA VAL A 358 38.45 -8.68 3.97
C VAL A 358 37.82 -8.43 5.35
N GLU A 359 38.28 -9.24 6.33
CA GLU A 359 38.05 -9.21 7.80
C GLU A 359 36.83 -9.95 8.41
N SER A 360 37.07 -11.25 8.66
CA SER A 360 36.82 -12.06 9.88
C SER A 360 35.57 -11.75 10.74
N THR A 361 34.62 -12.66 10.97
CA THR A 361 34.77 -14.06 11.42
C THR A 361 33.46 -14.82 11.16
N TRP A 362 33.59 -16.12 10.81
CA TRP A 362 32.55 -17.11 10.49
C TRP A 362 31.72 -16.83 9.23
N ARG A 363 32.09 -17.46 8.10
CA ARG A 363 31.24 -17.55 6.90
C ARG A 363 30.91 -19.01 6.63
N GLU A 364 29.63 -19.36 6.74
CA GLU A 364 29.09 -20.53 6.06
C GLU A 364 29.01 -20.18 4.55
N ALA A 365 29.68 -20.95 3.70
CA ALA A 365 29.56 -20.80 2.25
C ALA A 365 28.42 -21.69 1.76
N PHE A 366 27.40 -21.08 1.16
CA PHE A 366 26.33 -21.78 0.48
C PHE A 366 26.52 -21.63 -1.02
N ILE A 367 26.50 -22.77 -1.73
CA ILE A 367 26.40 -22.77 -3.19
C ILE A 367 24.95 -23.11 -3.52
N VAL A 368 24.28 -22.22 -4.25
CA VAL A 368 22.94 -22.45 -4.77
C VAL A 368 23.05 -22.66 -6.26
N GLU A 369 22.68 -23.85 -6.70
CA GLU A 369 22.61 -24.18 -8.11
C GLU A 369 21.14 -24.11 -8.54
N ALA A 370 20.88 -23.29 -9.56
CA ALA A 370 19.57 -23.14 -10.16
C ALA A 370 19.57 -23.80 -11.54
N SER A 371 18.67 -24.76 -11.74
CA SER A 371 18.41 -25.35 -13.06
C SER A 371 17.00 -24.98 -13.49
N VAL A 372 16.88 -24.44 -14.70
CA VAL A 372 15.62 -24.03 -15.30
C VAL A 372 15.30 -24.96 -16.44
N THR A 373 14.08 -25.50 -16.43
CA THR A 373 13.47 -26.23 -17.55
C THR A 373 12.17 -25.54 -17.93
N ASP A 374 11.64 -25.83 -19.11
CA ASP A 374 10.43 -25.18 -19.66
C ASP A 374 9.17 -25.30 -18.77
N LYS A 375 9.20 -26.10 -17.70
CA LYS A 375 8.04 -26.34 -16.82
C LYS A 375 8.29 -26.11 -15.33
N ALA A 376 9.54 -25.91 -14.90
CA ALA A 376 9.86 -25.71 -13.49
C ALA A 376 11.28 -25.19 -13.28
N VAL A 377 11.47 -24.48 -12.15
CA VAL A 377 12.78 -24.08 -11.62
C VAL A 377 13.10 -24.93 -10.41
N PHE A 378 14.29 -25.55 -10.42
CA PHE A 378 14.79 -26.34 -9.29
C PHE A 378 15.98 -25.63 -8.65
N LEU A 379 15.90 -25.39 -7.34
CA LEU A 379 16.99 -24.84 -6.54
C LEU A 379 17.57 -25.93 -5.65
N ARG A 380 18.86 -26.19 -5.80
CA ARG A 380 19.58 -27.15 -4.96
C ARG A 380 20.61 -26.41 -4.11
N HIS A 381 20.53 -26.61 -2.80
CA HIS A 381 21.42 -25.98 -1.81
C HIS A 381 22.47 -26.98 -1.36
N TYR A 382 23.73 -26.59 -1.45
CA TYR A 382 24.84 -27.37 -0.92
C TYR A 382 25.42 -26.68 0.31
N ARG A 383 25.43 -27.41 1.43
CA ARG A 383 26.09 -26.99 2.68
C ARG A 383 27.47 -27.64 2.71
N MET A 384 28.51 -26.85 2.54
CA MET A 384 29.90 -27.32 2.67
C MET A 384 30.28 -27.35 4.15
N SER A 385 30.44 -28.55 4.71
CA SER A 385 31.05 -28.74 6.04
C SER A 385 32.56 -28.80 5.87
N GLN A 386 33.32 -27.92 6.53
CA GLN A 386 34.77 -28.07 6.60
C GLN A 386 35.13 -29.13 7.65
N ASN A 387 36.08 -30.01 7.32
CA ASN A 387 36.78 -30.89 8.26
C ASN A 387 38.10 -30.24 8.66
#